data_AF-A0A843TDB4-F1
#
_entry.id   AF-A0A843TDB4-F1
#
_cell.length_a   1.000
_cell.length_b   1.000
_cell.length_c   1.000
_cell.angle_alpha   90.00
_cell.angle_beta   90.00
_cell.angle_gamma   90.00
#
_symmetry.space_group_name_H-M   'P 1'
#
loop_
_entity.id
_entity.type
_entity.pdbx_description
1 polymer ?
#
loop_
_entity_poly.entity_id
_entity_poly.type
_entity_poly.pdbx_seq_one_letter_code
_entity_poly.pdbx_strand_id
1 'polypeptide(L)'
;MQANCNVAEPVIYQKLTASSYKVALLRAFVGDEATWGNPPHPWRVDPRFMVKGVPTLILWENEDITGRLEEDEAHLEDKIDALLK
;
A
#
# COMPACT_ATOMS: atom_id res chain seq x y z
N MET A 1 16.86 0.80 -6.06
CA MET A 1 15.93 1.47 -5.12
C MET A 1 15.33 0.34 -4.30
N GLN A 2 15.79 0.17 -3.06
CA GLN A 2 15.41 -0.97 -2.23
C GLN A 2 13.97 -0.77 -1.78
N ALA A 3 13.08 -1.73 -2.06
CA ALA A 3 11.69 -1.66 -1.63
C ALA A 3 11.64 -1.66 -0.09
N ASN A 4 11.14 -0.58 0.50
CA ASN A 4 11.01 -0.43 1.96
C ASN A 4 9.84 -1.25 2.55
N CYS A 5 9.34 -2.27 1.84
CA CYS A 5 8.22 -3.11 2.28
C CYS A 5 8.49 -3.72 3.67
N ASN A 6 9.72 -4.17 3.93
CA ASN A 6 10.10 -4.76 5.22
C ASN A 6 10.07 -3.75 6.38
N VAL A 7 10.20 -2.45 6.08
CA VAL A 7 10.13 -1.36 7.08
C VAL A 7 8.69 -0.90 7.25
N ALA A 8 7.96 -0.71 6.16
CA ALA A 8 6.57 -0.26 6.19
C ALA A 8 5.61 -1.31 6.78
N GLU A 9 5.79 -2.58 6.44
CA GLU A 9 4.90 -3.66 6.85
C GLU A 9 4.66 -3.74 8.37
N PRO A 10 5.67 -3.81 9.25
CA PRO A 10 5.44 -3.86 10.69
C PRO A 10 4.72 -2.60 11.20
N VAL A 11 5.00 -1.42 10.64
CA VAL A 11 4.33 -0.17 11.00
C VAL A 11 2.84 -0.23 10.63
N ILE A 12 2.52 -0.64 9.40
CA ILE A 12 1.12 -0.80 8.95
C ILE A 12 0.38 -1.75 9.88
N TYR A 13 0.91 -2.94 10.15
CA TYR A 13 0.26 -3.91 11.04
C TYR A 13 0.02 -3.35 12.44
N GLN A 14 1.02 -2.66 13.01
CA GLN A 14 0.91 -2.03 14.33
C GLN A 14 -0.23 -1.00 14.35
N LYS A 15 -0.29 -0.10 13.37
CA LYS A 15 -1.30 0.97 13.31
C LYS A 15 -2.71 0.44 13.10
N LEU A 16 -2.89 -0.50 12.18
CA LEU A 16 -4.21 -1.11 11.93
C LEU A 16 -4.72 -1.87 13.16
N THR A 17 -3.84 -2.60 13.85
CA THR A 17 -4.19 -3.38 15.05
C THR A 17 -4.50 -2.48 16.25
N ALA A 18 -3.80 -1.35 16.38
CA ALA A 18 -4.04 -0.37 17.44
C ALA A 18 -5.26 0.54 17.18
N SER A 19 -5.72 0.61 15.92
CA SER A 19 -6.86 1.44 15.54
C SER A 19 -8.18 0.84 16.03
N SER A 20 -9.17 1.71 16.32
CA SER A 20 -10.54 1.27 16.61
C SER A 20 -11.39 1.05 15.35
N TYR A 21 -10.83 1.33 14.16
CA TYR A 21 -11.52 1.20 12.89
C TYR A 21 -11.66 -0.27 12.49
N LYS A 22 -12.82 -0.63 11.94
CA LYS A 22 -13.08 -1.97 11.43
C LYS A 22 -12.61 -2.08 9.99
N VAL A 23 -11.33 -2.38 9.81
CA VAL A 23 -10.70 -2.53 8.51
C VAL A 23 -10.22 -3.96 8.28
N ALA A 24 -10.26 -4.41 7.03
CA ALA A 24 -9.65 -5.66 6.61
C ALA A 24 -8.40 -5.33 5.79
N LEU A 25 -7.26 -5.93 6.15
CA LEU A 25 -6.02 -5.77 5.40
C LEU A 25 -5.89 -6.89 4.36
N LEU A 26 -5.87 -6.52 3.07
CA LEU A 26 -5.51 -7.41 1.98
C LEU A 26 -4.04 -7.19 1.62
N ARG A 27 -3.23 -8.26 1.66
CA ARG A 27 -1.86 -8.23 1.16
C ARG A 27 -1.81 -8.73 -0.27
N ALA A 28 -1.36 -7.87 -1.19
CA ALA A 28 -1.13 -8.22 -2.58
C ALA A 28 0.38 -8.21 -2.88
N PHE A 29 0.90 -9.33 -3.38
CA PHE A 29 2.29 -9.43 -3.80
C PHE A 29 2.42 -9.07 -5.28
N VAL A 30 3.40 -8.23 -5.61
CA VAL A 30 3.69 -7.80 -6.99
C VAL A 30 4.64 -8.76 -7.73
N GLY A 31 5.02 -9.88 -7.11
CA GLY A 31 6.06 -10.77 -7.61
C GLY A 31 7.45 -10.38 -7.09
N ASP A 32 8.48 -10.98 -7.69
CA ASP A 32 9.89 -10.67 -7.39
C ASP A 32 10.34 -9.36 -8.07
N GLU A 33 11.58 -8.95 -7.80
CA GLU A 33 12.15 -7.71 -8.33
C GLU A 33 12.15 -7.67 -9.87
N ALA A 34 12.42 -8.80 -10.52
CA ALA A 34 12.40 -8.91 -11.98
C ALA A 34 10.99 -8.76 -12.55
N THR A 35 10.00 -9.37 -11.90
CA THR A 35 8.58 -9.26 -12.25
C THR A 35 8.13 -7.80 -12.10
N TRP A 36 8.42 -7.16 -10.96
CA TRP A 36 8.04 -5.77 -10.70
C TRP A 36 8.73 -4.75 -11.61
N GLY A 37 9.98 -5.03 -11.98
CA GLY A 37 10.77 -4.22 -12.91
C GLY A 37 10.22 -4.18 -14.33
N ASN A 38 9.28 -5.07 -14.69
CA ASN A 38 8.65 -5.11 -16.01
C ASN A 38 7.65 -3.94 -16.20
N PRO A 39 7.85 -3.01 -17.15
CA PRO A 39 6.95 -1.88 -17.35
C PRO A 39 5.46 -2.24 -17.58
N PRO A 40 5.09 -3.25 -18.40
CA PRO A 40 3.70 -3.71 -18.56
C PRO A 40 3.15 -4.52 -17.38
N HIS A 41 3.74 -4.46 -16.18
CA HIS A 41 3.23 -5.16 -15.00
C HIS A 41 1.74 -4.80 -14.75
N PRO A 42 0.83 -5.77 -14.52
CA PRO A 42 -0.60 -5.51 -14.33
C PRO A 42 -0.94 -4.39 -13.33
N TRP A 43 -0.32 -4.40 -12.15
CA TRP A 43 -0.47 -3.33 -11.14
C TRP A 43 -0.08 -1.93 -11.63
N ARG A 44 0.87 -1.80 -12.58
CA ARG A 44 1.30 -0.51 -13.15
C ARG A 44 0.33 0.01 -14.21
N VAL A 45 -0.23 -0.89 -15.02
CA VAL A 45 -1.03 -0.53 -16.20
C VAL A 45 -2.54 -0.55 -15.94
N ASP A 46 -3.01 -1.24 -14.91
CA ASP A 46 -4.43 -1.24 -14.55
C ASP A 46 -4.85 0.18 -14.12
N PRO A 47 -5.83 0.79 -14.81
CA PRO A 47 -6.20 2.19 -14.59
C PRO A 47 -6.81 2.45 -13.21
N ARG A 48 -7.27 1.40 -12.50
CA ARG A 48 -7.79 1.54 -11.14
C ARG A 48 -6.66 1.76 -10.14
N PHE A 49 -5.53 1.07 -10.32
CA PHE A 49 -4.45 1.06 -9.33
C PHE A 49 -3.30 1.99 -9.73
N MET A 50 -2.82 1.86 -10.97
CA MET A 50 -1.65 2.58 -11.50
C MET A 50 -0.50 2.68 -10.48
N VAL A 51 -0.13 1.55 -9.89
CA VAL A 51 0.89 1.48 -8.83
C VAL A 51 2.25 1.88 -9.40
N LYS A 52 2.90 2.89 -8.80
CA LYS A 52 4.18 3.41 -9.30
C LYS A 52 5.39 2.78 -8.59
N GLY A 53 5.24 2.49 -7.30
CA GLY A 53 6.27 1.96 -6.42
C GLY A 53 5.70 0.97 -5.41
N VAL A 54 6.59 0.26 -4.71
CA VAL A 54 6.23 -0.59 -3.57
C VAL A 54 7.08 -0.20 -2.36
N PRO A 55 6.52 -0.18 -1.14
CA PRO A 55 5.13 -0.51 -0.79
C PRO A 55 4.14 0.59 -1.23
N THR A 56 2.91 0.21 -1.58
CA THR A 56 1.78 1.13 -1.77
C THR A 56 0.62 0.63 -0.92
N LEU A 57 0.05 1.50 -0.09
CA LEU A 57 -1.16 1.22 0.70
C LEU A 57 -2.35 1.92 0.03
N ILE A 58 -3.45 1.19 -0.16
CA ILE A 58 -4.67 1.69 -0.79
C ILE A 58 -5.81 1.49 0.21
N LEU A 59 -6.56 2.57 0.49
CA LEU A 59 -7.82 2.49 1.21
C LEU A 59 -8.96 2.34 0.21
N TRP A 60 -9.76 1.31 0.42
CA TRP A 60 -10.92 0.98 -0.40
C TRP A 60 -12.18 1.08 0.44
N GLU A 61 -13.14 1.88 0.01
CA GLU A 61 -14.47 2.00 0.62
C GLU A 61 -15.56 2.00 -0.46
N ASN A 62 -16.66 1.26 -0.23
CA ASN A 62 -17.83 1.25 -1.11
C ASN A 62 -17.52 1.09 -2.61
N GLU A 63 -16.66 0.12 -2.97
CA GLU A 63 -16.25 -0.16 -4.35
C GLU A 63 -15.31 0.88 -5.01
N ASP A 64 -14.92 1.93 -4.28
CA ASP A 64 -13.96 2.94 -4.75
C ASP A 64 -12.68 3.05 -3.90
N ILE A 65 -11.61 3.52 -4.53
CA ILE A 65 -10.36 3.90 -3.84
C ILE A 65 -10.52 5.31 -3.29
N THR A 66 -10.54 5.43 -1.95
CA THR A 66 -10.74 6.72 -1.26
C THR A 66 -9.44 7.34 -0.75
N GLY A 67 -8.35 6.57 -0.70
CA GLY A 67 -7.03 7.08 -0.33
C GLY A 67 -5.88 6.17 -0.75
N ARG A 68 -4.67 6.74 -0.83
CA ARG A 68 -3.44 5.98 -1.11
C ARG A 68 -2.23 6.61 -0.42
N LEU A 69 -1.26 5.77 -0.05
CA LEU A 69 0.09 6.16 0.38
C LEU A 69 1.10 5.38 -0.47
N GLU A 70 2.04 6.07 -1.09
CA GLU A 70 3.06 5.45 -1.95
C GLU A 70 4.39 5.22 -1.20
N GLU A 71 5.39 4.69 -1.91
CA GLU A 71 6.71 4.21 -1.47
C GLU A 71 7.28 4.81 -0.17
N ASP A 72 7.36 6.14 -0.11
CA ASP A 72 7.98 6.93 0.95
C ASP A 72 6.98 7.39 2.02
N GLU A 73 5.70 7.09 1.85
CA GLU A 73 4.62 7.50 2.73
C GLU A 73 4.08 6.33 3.55
N ALA A 74 4.10 5.12 3.00
CA ALA A 74 3.48 3.93 3.60
C ALA A 74 4.17 3.42 4.87
N HIS A 75 5.27 4.05 5.31
CA HIS A 75 5.95 3.78 6.58
C HIS A 75 5.78 4.93 7.61
N LEU A 76 5.09 6.01 7.24
CA LEU A 76 4.87 7.16 8.10
C LEU A 76 3.59 6.96 8.91
N GLU A 77 3.73 6.79 10.22
CA GLU A 77 2.61 6.47 11.13
C GLU A 77 1.50 7.51 11.07
N ASP A 78 1.85 8.79 11.04
CA ASP A 78 0.92 9.92 10.98
C ASP A 78 0.11 9.92 9.68
N LYS A 79 0.73 9.55 8.56
CA LYS A 79 0.02 9.39 7.29
C LYS A 79 -0.89 8.18 7.29
N ILE A 80 -0.48 7.07 7.90
CA ILE A 80 -1.35 5.89 8.05
C ILE A 80 -2.56 6.23 8.92
N ASP A 81 -2.36 6.95 10.02
CA ASP A 81 -3.47 7.43 10.88
C ASP A 81 -4.40 8.39 10.13
N ALA A 82 -3.84 9.27 9.29
CA ALA A 82 -4.63 10.18 8.47
C ALA A 82 -5.40 9.45 7.37
N LEU A 83 -4.85 8.36 6.83
CA LEU A 83 -5.51 7.54 5.81
C LEU A 83 -6.77 6.86 6.37
N LEU A 84 -6.75 6.42 7.62
CA LEU A 84 -7.86 5.67 8.25
C LEU A 84 -9.01 6.56 8.76
N LYS A 85 -8.94 7.89 8.60
CA LYS A 85 -9.83 8.86 9.23
C LYS A 85 -10.99 9.32 8.38
#